data_AF-A0A1E3X5U1-F1
#
_entry.id   AF-A0A1E3X5U1-F1
#
_cell.length_a   1.000
_cell.length_b   1.000
_cell.length_c   1.000
_cell.angle_alpha   90.00
_cell.angle_beta   90.00
_cell.angle_gamma   90.00
#
_symmetry.space_group_name_H-M   'P 1'
#
loop_
_entity.id
_entity.type
_entity.pdbx_description
1 polymer ?
#
loop_
_entity_poly.entity_id
_entity_poly.type
_entity_poly.pdbx_seq_one_letter_code
_entity_poly.pdbx_strand_id
1 'polypeptide(L)'
;MRRYYKKHTKSDRIDSRVLAKLPLVDSENLNELYLPNSTIGAINGYCKHRAKIAEAIGSRKSRIQAIFTSVNPKLFECFSDNKFTKVARAFLRKYANPFKVKQLGLAKLSKFLKNNCFGEVNPELAKKIFNASTDTTKIYKCTLDQDLLPFDYEQIQDEINIELDLMESEEEKLKLMDKKISKLYSQLDPDGILKSAPGMGDVNAPLS
;
A
#
# COMPACT_ATOMS: atom_id res chain seq x y z
N MET A 1 -16.38 32.08 -28.69
CA MET A 1 -17.59 31.23 -28.78
C MET A 1 -17.73 30.19 -27.63
N ARG A 2 -17.31 30.48 -26.38
CA ARG A 2 -17.40 29.52 -25.25
C ARG A 2 -18.58 29.73 -24.30
N ARG A 3 -19.43 30.74 -24.54
CA ARG A 3 -20.56 31.09 -23.66
C ARG A 3 -21.95 30.63 -24.13
N TYR A 4 -22.09 30.06 -25.34
CA TYR A 4 -23.42 29.80 -25.90
C TYR A 4 -23.94 28.35 -25.79
N TYR A 5 -23.11 27.36 -25.41
CA TYR A 5 -23.51 25.94 -25.45
C TYR A 5 -23.43 25.23 -24.09
N LYS A 6 -23.67 25.96 -22.99
CA LYS A 6 -23.61 25.40 -21.62
C LYS A 6 -24.94 24.80 -21.13
N LYS A 7 -25.89 24.47 -22.04
CA LYS A 7 -27.26 24.09 -21.68
C LYS A 7 -27.77 22.73 -22.19
N HIS A 8 -26.96 21.92 -22.86
CA HIS A 8 -27.36 20.57 -23.25
C HIS A 8 -26.48 19.51 -22.61
N THR A 9 -27.16 18.51 -22.04
CA THR A 9 -26.64 17.25 -21.53
C THR A 9 -25.51 16.74 -22.42
N LYS A 10 -24.31 16.57 -21.85
CA LYS A 10 -23.16 15.94 -22.49
C LYS A 10 -23.63 14.65 -23.18
N SER A 11 -23.65 14.65 -24.50
CA SER A 11 -23.97 13.49 -25.32
C SER A 11 -22.76 13.25 -26.20
N ASP A 12 -22.05 12.14 -25.97
CA ASP A 12 -20.85 11.75 -26.71
C ASP A 12 -21.04 11.80 -28.22
N ARG A 13 -22.28 11.64 -28.70
CA ARG A 13 -22.64 11.70 -30.12
C ARG A 13 -22.54 13.11 -30.73
N ILE A 14 -22.89 14.15 -29.98
CA ILE A 14 -22.77 15.54 -30.43
C ILE A 14 -21.30 15.95 -30.39
N ASP A 15 -20.58 15.62 -29.32
CA ASP A 15 -19.16 15.92 -29.18
C ASP A 15 -18.33 15.21 -30.27
N SER A 16 -18.61 13.94 -30.57
CA SER A 16 -17.94 13.21 -31.66
C SER A 16 -18.16 13.85 -33.02
N ARG A 17 -19.37 14.35 -33.30
CA ARG A 17 -19.70 15.01 -34.57
C ARG A 17 -19.05 16.38 -34.68
N VAL A 18 -18.90 17.10 -33.56
CA VAL A 18 -18.21 18.39 -33.50
C VAL A 18 -16.70 18.19 -33.68
N LEU A 19 -16.10 17.20 -33.00
CA LEU A 19 -14.68 16.84 -33.17
C LEU A 19 -14.35 16.42 -34.60
N ALA A 20 -15.21 15.63 -35.25
CA ALA A 20 -15.02 15.21 -36.64
C ALA A 20 -15.06 16.38 -37.64
N LYS A 21 -15.71 17.49 -37.29
CA LYS A 21 -15.81 18.69 -38.14
C LYS A 21 -14.84 19.80 -37.76
N LEU A 22 -14.16 19.67 -36.62
CA LEU A 22 -13.19 20.66 -36.12
C LEU A 22 -12.07 20.97 -37.13
N PRO A 23 -11.52 20.00 -37.90
CA PRO A 23 -10.46 20.28 -38.86
C PRO A 23 -10.88 21.19 -40.02
N LEU A 24 -12.19 21.28 -40.29
CA LEU A 24 -12.77 22.09 -41.37
C LEU A 24 -13.18 23.50 -40.90
N VAL A 25 -13.31 23.70 -39.58
CA VAL A 25 -13.85 24.94 -38.99
C VAL A 25 -12.76 25.78 -38.34
N ASP A 26 -11.67 25.16 -37.86
CA ASP A 26 -10.58 25.85 -37.17
C ASP A 26 -9.24 25.15 -37.48
N SER A 27 -8.78 25.26 -38.72
CA SER A 27 -7.53 24.64 -39.17
C SER A 27 -6.26 25.28 -38.59
N GLU A 28 -6.35 26.52 -38.12
CA GLU A 28 -5.21 27.26 -37.54
C GLU A 28 -4.93 26.88 -36.07
N ASN A 29 -5.93 26.37 -35.33
CA ASN A 29 -5.77 25.89 -33.95
C ASN A 29 -5.74 24.35 -33.81
N LEU A 30 -5.50 23.63 -34.91
CA LEU A 30 -5.21 22.20 -34.85
C LEU A 30 -3.79 22.01 -34.32
N ASN A 31 -3.67 21.67 -33.04
CA ASN A 31 -2.39 21.19 -32.52
C ASN A 31 -2.03 19.88 -33.21
N GLU A 32 -0.81 19.79 -33.73
CA GLU A 32 -0.27 18.56 -34.30
C GLU A 32 -0.37 17.43 -33.26
N LEU A 33 -0.76 16.24 -33.71
CA LEU A 33 -0.89 15.07 -32.83
C LEU A 33 0.50 14.69 -32.31
N TYR A 34 0.85 15.20 -31.14
CA TYR A 34 2.07 14.79 -30.45
C TYR A 34 1.88 13.36 -29.94
N LEU A 35 2.33 12.40 -30.73
CA LEU A 35 2.48 11.03 -30.29
C LEU A 35 3.76 10.98 -29.45
N PRO A 36 3.66 10.75 -28.12
CA PRO A 36 4.85 10.71 -27.28
C PRO A 36 5.81 9.66 -27.81
N ASN A 37 7.11 9.95 -27.77
CA ASN A 37 8.11 8.96 -28.13
C ASN A 37 7.89 7.68 -27.29
N SER A 38 8.25 6.52 -27.84
CA SER A 38 8.00 5.23 -27.19
C SER A 38 8.55 5.16 -25.75
N THR A 39 9.59 5.93 -25.45
CA THR A 39 10.22 6.01 -24.14
C THR A 39 9.38 6.79 -23.11
N ILE A 40 8.78 7.91 -23.49
CA ILE A 40 7.86 8.71 -22.66
C ILE A 40 6.59 7.90 -22.38
N GLY A 41 6.06 7.22 -23.41
CA GLY A 41 4.94 6.29 -23.25
C GLY A 41 5.25 5.16 -22.26
N ALA A 42 6.44 4.58 -22.34
CA ALA A 42 6.89 3.54 -21.43
C ALA A 42 7.02 4.04 -19.99
N ILE A 43 7.64 5.21 -19.75
CA ILE A 43 7.73 5.81 -18.41
C ILE A 43 6.34 6.03 -17.82
N ASN A 44 5.42 6.63 -18.57
CA ASN A 44 4.05 6.86 -18.11
C ASN A 44 3.35 5.55 -17.75
N GLY A 45 3.55 4.49 -18.54
CA GLY A 45 3.07 3.15 -18.23
C GLY A 45 3.64 2.59 -16.92
N TYR A 46 4.96 2.72 -16.73
CA TYR A 46 5.63 2.27 -15.51
C TYR A 46 5.20 3.05 -14.27
N CYS A 47 5.06 4.37 -14.35
CA CYS A 47 4.56 5.21 -13.24
C CYS A 47 3.13 4.81 -12.84
N LYS A 48 2.24 4.57 -13.82
CA LYS A 48 0.89 4.05 -13.55
C LYS A 48 0.92 2.67 -12.89
N HIS A 49 1.79 1.78 -13.37
CA HIS A 49 1.91 0.44 -12.79
C HIS A 49 2.47 0.48 -11.36
N ARG A 50 3.47 1.33 -11.11
CA ARG A 50 4.02 1.61 -9.78
C ARG A 50 2.92 2.07 -8.82
N ALA A 51 2.07 3.02 -9.25
CA ALA A 51 0.95 3.50 -8.44
C ALA A 51 -0.02 2.38 -8.06
N LYS A 52 -0.36 1.49 -9.02
CA LYS A 52 -1.21 0.32 -8.76
C LYS A 52 -0.60 -0.67 -7.75
N ILE A 53 0.71 -0.92 -7.83
CA ILE A 53 1.40 -1.77 -6.84
C ILE A 53 1.37 -1.12 -5.46
N ALA A 54 1.61 0.20 -5.37
CA ALA A 54 1.57 0.91 -4.10
C ALA A 54 0.17 0.88 -3.46
N GLU A 55 -0.89 1.01 -4.28
CA GLU A 55 -2.28 0.85 -3.85
C GLU A 55 -2.54 -0.57 -3.33
N ALA A 56 -2.10 -1.60 -4.08
CA ALA A 56 -2.23 -3.00 -3.66
C ALA A 56 -1.58 -3.26 -2.29
N ILE A 57 -0.34 -2.79 -2.08
CA ILE A 57 0.35 -2.89 -0.78
C ILE A 57 -0.48 -2.22 0.33
N GLY A 58 -1.07 -1.05 0.07
CA GLY A 58 -1.96 -0.37 1.00
C GLY A 58 -3.19 -1.21 1.35
N SER A 59 -3.84 -1.80 0.34
CA SER A 59 -4.98 -2.71 0.54
C SER A 59 -4.60 -3.95 1.34
N ARG A 60 -3.42 -4.54 1.09
CA ARG A 60 -2.91 -5.69 1.86
C ARG A 60 -2.70 -5.35 3.33
N LYS A 61 -2.09 -4.19 3.61
CA LYS A 61 -1.91 -3.70 4.99
C LYS A 61 -3.24 -3.54 5.71
N SER A 62 -4.23 -2.93 5.05
CA SER A 62 -5.57 -2.78 5.62
C SER A 62 -6.25 -4.12 5.87
N ARG A 63 -6.10 -5.09 4.96
CA ARG A 63 -6.64 -6.45 5.11
C ARG A 63 -6.00 -7.20 6.27
N ILE A 64 -4.66 -7.21 6.36
CA ILE A 64 -3.94 -7.79 7.50
C ILE A 64 -4.40 -7.13 8.81
N GLN A 65 -4.56 -5.81 8.81
CA GLN A 65 -5.05 -5.09 9.98
C GLN A 65 -6.45 -5.56 10.38
N ALA A 66 -7.39 -5.65 9.43
CA ALA A 66 -8.75 -6.11 9.68
C ALA A 66 -8.80 -7.54 10.23
N ILE A 67 -8.08 -8.48 9.60
CA ILE A 67 -8.02 -9.88 10.04
C ILE A 67 -7.46 -9.97 11.46
N PHE A 68 -6.36 -9.27 11.76
CA PHE A 68 -5.81 -9.36 13.11
C PHE A 68 -6.69 -8.67 14.16
N THR A 69 -7.37 -7.59 13.78
CA THR A 69 -8.23 -6.83 14.70
C THR A 69 -9.43 -7.67 15.14
N SER A 70 -9.90 -8.61 14.31
CA SER A 70 -10.98 -9.53 14.68
C SER A 70 -10.56 -10.54 15.77
N VAL A 71 -9.26 -10.89 15.84
CA VAL A 71 -8.73 -11.87 16.80
C VAL A 71 -8.00 -11.24 17.99
N ASN A 72 -7.45 -10.03 17.84
CA ASN A 72 -6.73 -9.29 18.86
C ASN A 72 -6.85 -7.77 18.60
N PRO A 73 -7.94 -7.14 19.06
CA PRO A 73 -8.33 -5.79 18.64
C PRO A 73 -7.33 -4.69 19.05
N LYS A 74 -6.65 -4.86 20.19
CA LYS A 74 -5.73 -3.85 20.74
C LYS A 74 -4.30 -3.97 20.23
N LEU A 75 -3.99 -4.98 19.40
CA LEU A 75 -2.60 -5.23 19.02
C LEU A 75 -2.01 -4.08 18.19
N PHE A 76 -2.72 -3.60 17.16
CA PHE A 76 -2.17 -2.60 16.25
C PHE A 76 -1.94 -1.24 16.90
N GLU A 77 -2.64 -0.92 17.98
CA GLU A 77 -2.40 0.26 18.81
C GLU A 77 -1.03 0.22 19.50
N CYS A 78 -0.49 -0.98 19.75
CA CYS A 78 0.80 -1.16 20.40
C CYS A 78 1.98 -0.72 19.51
N PHE A 79 1.82 -0.76 18.19
CA PHE A 79 2.88 -0.47 17.22
C PHE A 79 2.96 1.01 16.79
N SER A 80 2.03 1.87 17.25
CA SER A 80 1.96 3.30 16.90
C SER A 80 2.05 3.50 15.37
N ASP A 81 2.97 4.34 14.89
CA ASP A 81 3.17 4.60 13.44
C ASP A 81 3.83 3.43 12.70
N ASN A 82 4.43 2.48 13.42
CA ASN A 82 5.33 1.46 12.92
C ASN A 82 4.68 0.06 12.79
N LYS A 83 3.49 0.01 12.17
CA LYS A 83 2.61 -1.19 12.11
C LYS A 83 3.13 -2.38 11.31
N PHE A 84 4.04 -2.15 10.35
CA PHE A 84 4.56 -3.19 9.44
C PHE A 84 6.09 -3.22 9.40
N THR A 85 6.75 -2.92 10.52
CA THR A 85 8.21 -3.10 10.66
C THR A 85 8.60 -4.58 10.64
N LYS A 86 9.88 -4.89 10.44
CA LYS A 86 10.40 -6.27 10.47
C LYS A 86 9.99 -7.02 11.75
N VAL A 87 10.06 -6.35 12.91
CA VAL A 87 9.65 -6.91 14.21
C VAL A 87 8.16 -7.19 14.24
N ALA A 88 7.33 -6.24 13.77
CA ALA A 88 5.89 -6.41 13.71
C ALA A 88 5.52 -7.60 12.81
N ARG A 89 6.07 -7.66 11.59
CA ARG A 89 5.84 -8.79 10.66
C ARG A 89 6.26 -10.12 11.26
N ALA A 90 7.43 -10.19 11.90
CA ALA A 90 7.88 -11.40 12.57
C ALA A 90 6.91 -11.87 13.67
N PHE A 91 6.34 -10.93 14.43
CA PHE A 91 5.29 -11.23 15.40
C PHE A 91 4.00 -11.73 14.73
N LEU A 92 3.50 -11.00 13.73
CA LEU A 92 2.27 -11.34 13.00
C LEU A 92 2.34 -12.74 12.35
N ARG A 93 3.52 -13.16 11.88
CA ARG A 93 3.75 -14.50 11.28
C ARG A 93 3.63 -15.68 12.25
N LYS A 94 3.68 -15.44 13.56
CA LYS A 94 3.76 -16.51 14.57
C LYS A 94 2.67 -16.45 15.64
N TYR A 95 2.10 -15.28 15.87
CA TYR A 95 1.34 -15.01 17.08
C TYR A 95 -0.05 -14.41 16.80
N ALA A 96 -0.76 -14.93 15.78
CA ALA A 96 -2.19 -14.63 15.59
C ALA A 96 -3.03 -15.05 16.80
N ASN A 97 -2.67 -16.16 17.45
CA ASN A 97 -3.34 -16.66 18.65
C ASN A 97 -2.85 -15.93 19.92
N PRO A 98 -3.70 -15.12 20.59
CA PRO A 98 -3.32 -14.40 21.81
C PRO A 98 -3.07 -15.32 23.02
N PHE A 99 -3.64 -16.53 23.05
CA PHE A 99 -3.37 -17.53 24.09
C PHE A 99 -1.94 -18.07 24.00
N LYS A 100 -1.41 -18.27 22.78
CA LYS A 100 0.00 -18.65 22.57
C LYS A 100 0.95 -17.56 23.09
N VAL A 101 0.59 -16.28 22.94
CA VAL A 101 1.37 -15.14 23.49
C VAL A 101 1.34 -15.13 25.01
N LYS A 102 0.17 -15.36 25.62
CA LYS A 102 0.04 -15.45 27.07
C LYS A 102 0.87 -16.59 27.65
N GLN A 103 0.84 -17.76 27.01
CA GLN A 103 1.63 -18.94 27.42
C GLN A 103 3.13 -18.72 27.24
N LEU A 104 3.55 -18.03 26.18
CA LEU A 104 4.95 -17.69 25.93
C LEU A 104 5.54 -16.87 27.09
N GLY A 105 4.76 -15.95 27.64
CA GLY A 105 5.16 -15.07 28.73
C GLY A 105 6.02 -13.90 28.27
N LEU A 106 6.04 -12.84 29.08
CA LEU A 106 6.68 -11.56 28.75
C LEU A 106 8.19 -11.71 28.45
N ALA A 107 8.93 -12.48 29.26
CA ALA A 107 10.38 -12.60 29.10
C ALA A 107 10.78 -13.23 27.74
N LYS A 108 10.09 -14.32 27.34
CA LYS A 108 10.34 -14.98 26.05
C LYS A 108 9.85 -14.11 24.89
N LEU A 109 8.73 -13.40 25.05
CA LEU A 109 8.25 -12.43 24.06
C LEU A 109 9.28 -11.32 23.84
N SER A 110 9.79 -10.70 24.91
CA SER A 110 10.83 -9.67 24.81
C SER A 110 12.08 -10.18 24.08
N LYS A 111 12.53 -11.41 24.41
CA LYS A 111 13.65 -12.04 23.71
C LYS A 111 13.35 -12.29 22.23
N PHE A 112 12.14 -12.77 21.92
CA PHE A 112 11.69 -12.97 20.54
C PHE A 112 11.72 -11.67 19.73
N LEU A 113 11.16 -10.58 20.27
CA LEU A 113 11.15 -9.29 19.59
C LEU A 113 12.57 -8.75 19.40
N LYS A 114 13.43 -8.87 20.42
CA LYS A 114 14.84 -8.44 20.35
C LYS A 114 15.61 -9.16 19.23
N ASN A 115 15.40 -10.46 19.08
CA ASN A 115 16.07 -11.27 18.04
C ASN A 115 15.62 -10.91 16.61
N ASN A 116 14.45 -10.29 16.44
CA ASN A 116 13.90 -9.93 15.12
C ASN A 116 14.05 -8.44 14.80
N CYS A 117 14.63 -7.66 15.71
CA CYS A 117 14.89 -6.24 15.52
C CYS A 117 16.32 -6.00 15.04
N PHE A 118 16.51 -4.98 14.22
CA PHE A 118 17.83 -4.38 14.01
C PHE A 118 17.96 -3.21 14.99
N GLY A 119 18.57 -3.46 16.16
CA GLY A 119 18.79 -2.44 17.21
C GLY A 119 18.09 -2.75 18.54
N GLU A 120 17.92 -1.72 19.37
CA GLU A 120 17.24 -1.85 20.66
C GLU A 120 15.73 -1.92 20.47
N VAL A 121 15.12 -3.00 20.99
CA VAL A 121 13.67 -3.07 21.12
C VAL A 121 13.25 -2.31 22.36
N ASN A 122 12.36 -1.34 22.18
CA ASN A 122 11.74 -0.66 23.31
C ASN A 122 11.08 -1.71 24.21
N PRO A 123 11.54 -1.89 25.47
CA PRO A 123 11.00 -2.90 26.38
C PRO A 123 9.51 -2.67 26.68
N GLU A 124 9.01 -1.46 26.52
CA GLU A 124 7.58 -1.15 26.62
C GLU A 124 6.74 -1.82 25.53
N LEU A 125 7.28 -2.00 24.32
CA LEU A 125 6.55 -2.63 23.21
C LEU A 125 6.14 -4.06 23.58
N ALA A 126 7.08 -4.83 24.14
CA ALA A 126 6.81 -6.19 24.60
C ALA A 126 5.72 -6.23 25.67
N LYS A 127 5.75 -5.29 26.62
CA LYS A 127 4.72 -5.16 27.67
C LYS A 127 3.36 -4.81 27.08
N LYS A 128 3.30 -3.85 26.15
CA LYS A 128 2.06 -3.44 25.46
C LYS A 128 1.43 -4.62 24.71
N ILE A 129 2.22 -5.32 23.90
CA ILE A 129 1.75 -6.50 23.14
C ILE A 129 1.28 -7.61 24.09
N PHE A 130 2.04 -7.90 25.14
CA PHE A 130 1.67 -8.91 26.12
C PHE A 130 0.34 -8.55 26.78
N ASN A 131 0.21 -7.32 27.29
CA ASN A 131 -1.02 -6.86 27.94
C ASN A 131 -2.22 -6.93 26.98
N ALA A 132 -2.09 -6.41 25.76
CA ALA A 132 -3.14 -6.47 24.74
C ALA A 132 -3.59 -7.92 24.44
N SER A 133 -2.63 -8.84 24.32
CA SER A 133 -2.92 -10.26 24.10
C SER A 133 -3.58 -10.88 25.32
N THR A 134 -3.11 -10.60 26.53
CA THR A 134 -3.72 -11.12 27.76
C THR A 134 -5.14 -10.60 27.97
N ASP A 135 -5.43 -9.34 27.66
CA ASP A 135 -6.78 -8.79 27.73
C ASP A 135 -7.69 -9.46 26.71
N THR A 136 -7.20 -9.67 25.49
CA THR A 136 -7.90 -10.41 24.44
C THR A 136 -8.23 -11.84 24.89
N THR A 137 -7.31 -12.54 25.57
CA THR A 137 -7.64 -13.87 26.12
C THR A 137 -8.80 -13.83 27.11
N LYS A 138 -8.98 -12.75 27.88
CA LYS A 138 -10.11 -12.63 28.82
C LYS A 138 -11.44 -12.50 28.09
N ILE A 139 -11.45 -11.82 26.94
CA ILE A 139 -12.64 -11.64 26.10
C ILE A 139 -13.09 -12.99 25.53
N TYR A 140 -12.16 -13.75 24.95
CA TYR A 140 -12.50 -14.97 24.22
C TYR A 140 -12.49 -16.24 25.08
N LYS A 141 -12.04 -16.20 26.34
CA LYS A 141 -11.89 -17.40 27.18
C LYS A 141 -13.21 -18.18 27.31
N CYS A 142 -14.30 -17.51 27.68
CA CYS A 142 -15.59 -18.19 27.85
C CYS A 142 -16.09 -18.82 26.55
N THR A 143 -15.91 -18.13 25.43
CA THR A 143 -16.30 -18.60 24.09
C THR A 143 -15.45 -19.78 23.63
N LEU A 144 -14.15 -19.77 23.93
CA LEU A 144 -13.22 -20.86 23.67
C LEU A 144 -13.57 -22.10 24.51
N ASP A 145 -13.82 -21.93 25.81
CA ASP A 145 -14.16 -23.03 26.73
C ASP A 145 -15.49 -23.71 26.34
N GLN A 146 -16.37 -23.00 25.64
CA GLN A 146 -17.65 -23.49 25.12
C GLN A 146 -17.59 -23.99 23.67
N ASP A 147 -16.42 -23.93 23.02
CA ASP A 147 -16.22 -24.28 21.61
C ASP A 147 -17.14 -23.49 20.65
N LEU A 148 -17.36 -22.20 20.96
CA LEU A 148 -18.23 -21.29 20.21
C LEU A 148 -17.45 -20.19 19.47
N LEU A 149 -16.15 -20.36 19.28
CA LEU A 149 -15.35 -19.36 18.58
C LEU A 149 -15.79 -19.27 17.10
N PRO A 150 -16.00 -18.05 16.57
CA PRO A 150 -16.45 -17.88 15.19
C PRO A 150 -15.32 -18.04 14.17
N PHE A 151 -14.11 -18.40 14.61
CA PHE A 151 -12.91 -18.53 13.79
C PHE A 151 -11.95 -19.54 14.40
N ASP A 152 -11.13 -20.15 13.54
CA ASP A 152 -9.97 -20.95 13.94
C ASP A 152 -8.70 -20.09 13.88
N TYR A 153 -7.93 -20.11 14.97
CA TYR A 153 -6.67 -19.37 15.05
C TYR A 153 -5.60 -19.90 14.08
N GLU A 154 -5.61 -21.17 13.72
CA GLU A 154 -4.64 -21.72 12.76
C GLU A 154 -4.98 -21.26 11.34
N GLN A 155 -6.25 -21.36 10.94
CA GLN A 155 -6.74 -20.76 9.70
C GLN A 155 -6.41 -19.27 9.59
N ILE A 156 -6.65 -18.49 10.66
CA ILE A 156 -6.33 -17.05 10.67
C ILE A 156 -4.81 -16.81 10.54
N GLN A 157 -3.99 -17.64 11.18
CA GLN A 157 -2.53 -17.54 11.08
C GLN A 157 -2.05 -17.78 9.64
N ASP A 158 -2.62 -18.76 8.95
CA ASP A 158 -2.31 -19.06 7.55
C ASP A 158 -2.75 -17.92 6.62
N GLU A 159 -3.94 -17.36 6.83
CA GLU A 159 -4.42 -16.22 6.06
C GLU A 159 -3.49 -14.99 6.21
N ILE A 160 -3.08 -14.68 7.44
CA ILE A 160 -2.12 -13.60 7.71
C ILE A 160 -0.78 -13.86 7.02
N ASN A 161 -0.30 -15.11 7.02
CA ASN A 161 0.96 -15.47 6.37
C ASN A 161 0.88 -15.26 4.86
N ILE A 162 -0.20 -15.69 4.22
CA ILE A 162 -0.43 -15.47 2.78
C ILE A 162 -0.46 -13.97 2.45
N GLU A 163 -1.21 -13.17 3.22
CA GLU A 163 -1.29 -11.73 2.97
C GLU A 163 0.06 -11.02 3.18
N LEU A 164 0.86 -11.46 4.17
CA LEU A 164 2.21 -10.95 4.39
C LEU A 164 3.15 -11.32 3.23
N ASP A 165 3.08 -12.55 2.73
CA ASP A 165 3.88 -13.00 1.58
C ASP A 165 3.55 -12.19 0.32
N LEU A 166 2.25 -11.97 0.06
CA LEU A 166 1.78 -11.15 -1.06
C LEU A 166 2.29 -9.71 -0.93
N MET A 167 2.10 -9.09 0.24
CA MET A 167 2.57 -7.73 0.53
C MET A 167 4.08 -7.60 0.34
N GLU A 168 4.87 -8.54 0.85
CA GLU A 168 6.33 -8.54 0.72
C GLU A 168 6.76 -8.68 -0.75
N SER A 169 6.10 -9.57 -1.50
CA SER A 169 6.36 -9.73 -2.94
C SER A 169 6.02 -8.45 -3.74
N GLU A 170 4.96 -7.75 -3.36
CA GLU A 170 4.55 -6.48 -3.98
C GLU A 170 5.54 -5.36 -3.64
N GLU A 171 6.03 -5.29 -2.40
CA GLU A 171 7.09 -4.35 -1.98
C GLU A 171 8.40 -4.58 -2.76
N GLU A 172 8.78 -5.82 -3.03
CA GLU A 172 9.94 -6.16 -3.87
C GLU A 172 9.74 -5.73 -5.33
N LYS A 173 8.56 -6.00 -5.90
CA LYS A 173 8.21 -5.56 -7.25
C LYS A 173 8.20 -4.04 -7.37
N LEU A 174 7.70 -3.33 -6.36
CA LEU A 174 7.71 -1.87 -6.30
C LEU A 174 9.14 -1.33 -6.35
N LYS A 175 10.05 -1.88 -5.53
CA LYS A 175 11.48 -1.50 -5.55
C LYS A 175 12.13 -1.75 -6.91
N LEU A 176 11.81 -2.87 -7.55
CA LEU A 176 12.34 -3.17 -8.89
C LEU A 176 11.80 -2.20 -9.93
N MET A 177 10.53 -1.79 -9.80
CA MET A 177 9.90 -0.80 -10.66
C MET A 177 10.54 0.59 -10.48
N ASP A 178 10.79 1.01 -9.24
CA ASP A 178 11.47 2.27 -8.93
C ASP A 178 12.85 2.33 -9.58
N LYS A 179 13.61 1.23 -9.53
CA LYS A 179 14.91 1.12 -10.23
C LYS A 179 14.77 1.27 -11.75
N LYS A 180 13.76 0.64 -12.36
CA LYS A 180 13.50 0.74 -13.80
C LYS A 180 13.13 2.17 -14.21
N ILE A 181 12.23 2.79 -13.46
CA ILE A 181 11.80 4.18 -13.67
C ILE A 181 13.00 5.12 -13.55
N SER A 182 13.79 5.01 -12.48
CA SER A 182 14.99 5.82 -12.27
C SER A 182 16.00 5.68 -13.42
N LYS A 183 16.24 4.47 -13.92
CA LYS A 183 17.14 4.23 -15.07
C LYS A 183 16.63 4.90 -16.34
N LEU A 184 15.34 4.79 -16.65
CA LEU A 184 14.74 5.41 -17.84
C LEU A 184 14.78 6.95 -17.75
N TYR A 185 14.54 7.52 -16.56
CA TYR A 185 14.68 8.96 -16.35
C TYR A 185 16.11 9.44 -16.61
N SER A 186 17.13 8.73 -16.10
CA SER A 186 18.54 9.11 -16.32
C SER A 186 18.98 9.07 -17.79
N GLN A 187 18.28 8.29 -18.63
CA GLN A 187 18.56 8.19 -20.07
C GLN A 187 17.87 9.29 -20.89
N LEU A 188 16.72 9.80 -20.41
CA LEU A 188 15.93 10.83 -21.08
C LEU A 188 16.34 12.26 -20.69
N ASP A 189 16.92 12.43 -19.50
CA ASP A 189 17.39 13.72 -19.00
C ASP A 189 18.70 13.54 -18.21
N PRO A 190 19.85 13.41 -18.92
CA PRO A 190 21.15 13.22 -18.29
C PRO A 190 21.58 14.38 -17.39
N ASP A 191 21.12 15.59 -17.72
CA ASP A 191 21.46 16.84 -17.03
C ASP A 191 20.50 17.16 -15.86
N GLY A 192 19.41 16.40 -15.68
CA GLY A 192 18.48 16.52 -14.57
C GLY A 192 17.60 17.76 -14.58
N ILE A 193 17.48 18.43 -15.73
CA ILE A 193 16.79 19.72 -15.89
C ILE A 193 15.28 19.58 -15.58
N LEU A 194 14.68 18.41 -15.82
CA LEU A 194 13.28 18.12 -15.53
C LEU A 194 13.00 17.94 -14.03
N LYS A 195 14.04 17.66 -13.22
CA LYS A 195 13.94 17.56 -11.75
C LYS A 195 14.20 18.88 -11.03
N SER A 196 14.72 19.90 -11.73
CA SER A 196 15.15 21.17 -11.12
C SER A 196 14.14 22.31 -11.22
N ALA A 197 12.94 22.09 -11.75
CA ALA A 197 11.88 23.09 -11.68
C ALA A 197 11.44 23.30 -10.21
N PRO A 198 11.51 24.53 -9.66
CA PRO A 198 11.20 24.76 -8.25
C PRO A 198 9.72 24.43 -7.99
N GLY A 199 9.47 23.43 -7.14
CA GLY A 199 8.12 23.01 -6.74
C GLY A 199 7.68 21.62 -7.24
N MET A 200 8.48 20.91 -8.05
CA MET A 200 8.20 19.53 -8.45
C MET A 200 9.13 18.54 -7.73
N GLY A 201 8.71 18.03 -6.58
CA GLY A 201 9.37 16.88 -5.94
C GLY A 201 9.17 15.60 -6.76
N ASP A 202 10.04 14.59 -6.51
CA ASP A 202 10.29 13.33 -7.24
C ASP A 202 9.09 12.49 -7.75
N VAL A 203 7.84 12.88 -7.48
CA VAL A 203 6.65 12.03 -7.69
C VAL A 203 5.67 12.58 -8.74
N ASN A 204 5.70 13.86 -9.12
CA ASN A 204 4.63 14.46 -9.93
C ASN A 204 5.11 15.42 -11.04
N ALA A 205 5.99 14.97 -11.93
CA ALA A 205 6.22 15.68 -13.19
C ALA A 205 5.41 15.03 -14.32
N PRO A 206 4.21 15.54 -14.67
CA PRO A 206 3.59 15.21 -15.96
C PRO A 206 4.33 15.99 -17.05
N LEU A 207 5.03 15.28 -17.92
CA LEU A 207 5.55 15.82 -19.18
C LEU A 207 4.35 16.27 -20.02
N SER A 208 4.23 17.59 -20.25
CA SER A 208 3.27 18.20 -21.19
C SER A 208 3.87 18.26 -22.58
#